data_AF-A0A2N0R8M1-F1
#
_entry.id   AF-A0A2N0R8M1-F1
#
_cell.length_a   1.000
_cell.length_b   1.000
_cell.length_c   1.000
_cell.angle_alpha   90.00
_cell.angle_beta   90.00
_cell.angle_gamma   90.00
#
_symmetry.space_group_name_H-M   'P 1'
#
loop_
_entity.id
_entity.type
_entity.pdbx_description
1 polymer ?
#
loop_
_entity_poly.entity_id
_entity_poly.type
_entity_poly.pdbx_seq_one_letter_code
_entity_poly.pdbx_strand_id
1 'polypeptide(L)'
;MTTQVQVILKFGEQKKAFSINELKRLIVTAKSMSDLDQAKRYLCSYFILCADPHGVFWWDPDSKSLKYVIDKNIGKLIRPITKAFYTQPEQGPSQKTEFNIYKWFMVENTDVCIATCDPHKQQIFRSLTGQLYLNIIMLLQKQMEK
;
A
#
# COMPACT_ATOMS: atom_id res chain seq x y z
N MET A 1 -11.09 4.06 -20.21
CA MET A 1 -11.94 3.23 -19.33
C MET A 1 -11.20 1.98 -18.81
N THR A 2 -9.87 2.02 -18.64
CA THR A 2 -9.03 0.82 -18.39
C THR A 2 -8.44 0.75 -16.98
N THR A 3 -8.25 1.89 -16.32
CA THR A 3 -7.58 1.96 -15.01
C THR A 3 -8.50 1.63 -13.83
N GLN A 4 -9.81 1.88 -13.96
CA GLN A 4 -10.80 1.69 -12.89
C GLN A 4 -10.99 0.22 -12.50
N VAL A 5 -11.05 -0.68 -13.49
CA VAL A 5 -11.24 -2.12 -13.28
C VAL A 5 -9.99 -2.76 -12.68
N GLN A 6 -8.81 -2.19 -12.91
CA GLN A 6 -7.53 -2.76 -12.47
C GLN A 6 -7.33 -2.69 -10.95
N VAL A 7 -7.82 -1.65 -10.25
CA VAL A 7 -7.63 -1.52 -8.79
C VAL A 7 -8.43 -2.58 -8.03
N ILE A 8 -9.69 -2.78 -8.41
CA ILE A 8 -10.57 -3.76 -7.76
C ILE A 8 -10.07 -5.18 -8.04
N LEU A 9 -9.63 -5.46 -9.27
CA LEU A 9 -9.01 -6.76 -9.60
C LEU A 9 -7.71 -6.99 -8.83
N LYS A 10 -6.85 -5.97 -8.70
CA LYS A 10 -5.56 -6.05 -7.97
C LYS A 10 -5.76 -6.48 -6.51
N PHE A 11 -6.82 -6.01 -5.85
CA PHE A 11 -7.09 -6.33 -4.45
C PHE A 11 -7.89 -7.62 -4.25
N GLY A 12 -8.81 -7.95 -5.17
CA GLY A 12 -9.66 -9.14 -5.08
C GLY A 12 -8.91 -10.47 -5.08
N GLU A 13 -7.63 -10.49 -5.43
CA GLU A 13 -6.78 -11.69 -5.39
C GLU A 13 -6.42 -12.14 -3.96
N GLN A 14 -6.31 -11.20 -3.02
CA GLN A 14 -5.92 -11.53 -1.64
C GLN A 14 -7.08 -12.16 -0.88
N LYS A 15 -6.92 -13.43 -0.48
CA LYS A 15 -7.92 -14.21 0.26
C LYS A 15 -7.75 -14.20 1.78
N LYS A 16 -6.60 -13.73 2.27
CA LYS A 16 -6.24 -13.73 3.70
C LYS A 16 -6.09 -12.30 4.17
N ALA A 17 -6.47 -11.99 5.40
CA ALA A 17 -6.25 -10.66 5.97
C ALA A 17 -4.76 -10.29 6.01
N PHE A 18 -4.47 -8.99 5.95
CA PHE A 18 -3.11 -8.47 6.08
C PHE A 18 -2.47 -8.92 7.40
N SER A 19 -1.21 -9.35 7.35
CA SER A 19 -0.43 -9.78 8.51
C SER A 19 0.84 -8.95 8.62
N ILE A 20 0.92 -8.18 9.71
CA ILE A 20 2.14 -7.43 10.05
C ILE A 20 3.34 -8.35 10.31
N ASN A 21 3.08 -9.54 10.85
CA ASN A 21 4.13 -10.53 11.11
C ASN A 21 4.69 -11.11 9.82
N GLU A 22 3.85 -11.31 8.80
CA GLU A 22 4.29 -11.75 7.49
C GLU A 22 5.14 -10.68 6.79
N LEU A 23 4.70 -9.42 6.80
CA LEU A 23 5.50 -8.31 6.28
C LEU A 23 6.87 -8.21 6.96
N LYS A 24 6.89 -8.30 8.30
CA LYS A 24 8.13 -8.32 9.09
C LYS A 24 9.02 -9.49 8.70
N ARG A 25 8.45 -10.69 8.55
CA ARG A 25 9.17 -11.90 8.14
C ARG A 25 9.86 -11.67 6.79
N LEU A 26 9.14 -11.21 5.77
CA LEU A 26 9.67 -10.94 4.44
C LEU A 26 10.85 -9.96 4.48
N ILE A 27 10.74 -8.89 5.27
CA ILE A 27 11.79 -7.88 5.41
C ILE A 27 13.00 -8.40 6.19
N VAL A 28 12.77 -9.17 7.26
CA VAL A 28 13.86 -9.74 8.07
C VAL A 28 14.64 -10.78 7.27
N THR A 29 13.97 -11.59 6.44
CA THR A 29 14.60 -12.63 5.62
C THR A 29 15.32 -12.09 4.38
N ALA A 30 15.06 -10.85 3.97
CA ALA A 30 15.73 -10.21 2.85
C ALA A 30 17.25 -10.15 3.08
N LYS A 31 18.03 -10.63 2.10
CA LYS A 31 19.50 -10.61 2.13
C LYS A 31 20.07 -9.42 1.37
N SER A 32 19.30 -8.86 0.45
CA SER A 32 19.65 -7.73 -0.40
C SER A 32 18.47 -6.75 -0.55
N MET A 33 18.75 -5.59 -1.15
CA MET A 33 17.69 -4.61 -1.48
C MET A 33 16.68 -5.15 -2.50
N SER A 34 17.09 -6.03 -3.42
CA SER A 34 16.17 -6.65 -4.39
C SER A 34 15.23 -7.66 -3.74
N ASP A 35 15.67 -8.36 -2.68
CA ASP A 35 14.81 -9.30 -1.95
C ASP A 35 13.63 -8.61 -1.25
N LEU A 36 13.73 -7.29 -1.02
CA LEU A 36 12.64 -6.49 -0.45
C LEU A 36 11.45 -6.34 -1.42
N ASP A 37 11.62 -6.62 -2.71
CA ASP A 37 10.52 -6.50 -3.67
C ASP A 37 9.35 -7.43 -3.34
N GLN A 38 9.61 -8.57 -2.70
CA GLN A 38 8.53 -9.42 -2.18
C GLN A 38 7.74 -8.74 -1.06
N ALA A 39 8.42 -8.06 -0.13
CA ALA A 39 7.77 -7.30 0.94
C ALA A 39 6.99 -6.10 0.40
N LYS A 40 7.56 -5.39 -0.59
CA LYS A 40 6.91 -4.27 -1.29
C LYS A 40 5.63 -4.72 -2.00
N ARG A 41 5.71 -5.81 -2.78
CA ARG A 41 4.54 -6.41 -3.46
C ARG A 41 3.49 -6.90 -2.47
N TYR A 42 3.92 -7.51 -1.36
CA TYR A 42 3.01 -7.89 -0.29
C TYR A 42 2.28 -6.69 0.30
N LEU A 43 2.98 -5.59 0.62
CA LEU A 43 2.33 -4.39 1.13
C LEU A 43 1.34 -3.79 0.10
N CYS A 44 1.77 -3.67 -1.17
CA CYS A 44 0.94 -3.11 -2.24
C CYS A 44 -0.22 -4.00 -2.69
N SER A 45 -0.31 -5.25 -2.23
CA SER A 45 -1.47 -6.11 -2.46
C SER A 45 -2.57 -5.91 -1.42
N TYR A 46 -2.30 -5.19 -0.32
CA TYR A 46 -3.30 -4.81 0.69
C TYR A 46 -3.53 -3.31 0.77
N PHE A 47 -2.52 -2.51 0.44
CA PHE A 47 -2.54 -1.07 0.60
C PHE A 47 -2.30 -0.33 -0.70
N ILE A 48 -2.97 0.80 -0.87
CA ILE A 48 -2.68 1.78 -1.93
C ILE A 48 -2.64 3.18 -1.33
N LEU A 49 -1.59 3.92 -1.65
CA LEU A 49 -1.43 5.30 -1.23
C LEU A 49 -2.46 6.17 -1.96
N CYS A 50 -3.19 7.01 -1.23
CA CYS A 50 -4.14 7.97 -1.76
C CYS A 50 -3.58 9.38 -1.55
N ALA A 51 -3.43 10.13 -2.64
CA ALA A 51 -2.89 11.49 -2.60
C ALA A 51 -3.93 12.51 -2.13
N ASP A 52 -5.20 12.31 -2.50
CA ASP A 52 -6.30 13.20 -2.14
C ASP A 52 -7.60 12.39 -1.88
N PRO A 53 -8.09 12.36 -0.62
CA PRO A 53 -7.44 12.89 0.56
C PRO A 53 -6.21 12.06 0.96
N HIS A 54 -5.25 12.71 1.61
CA HIS A 54 -3.96 12.08 1.94
C HIS A 54 -4.11 10.97 2.98
N GLY A 55 -3.89 9.73 2.55
CA GLY A 55 -4.01 8.54 3.38
C GLY A 55 -3.78 7.28 2.59
N VAL A 56 -4.33 6.16 3.06
CA VAL A 56 -4.12 4.85 2.45
C VAL A 56 -5.44 4.11 2.41
N PHE A 57 -5.78 3.51 1.26
CA PHE A 57 -6.84 2.51 1.23
C PHE A 57 -6.28 1.14 1.57
N TRP A 58 -7.00 0.42 2.42
CA TRP A 58 -6.70 -0.93 2.86
C TRP A 58 -7.81 -1.88 2.37
N TRP A 59 -7.43 -2.89 1.59
CA TRP A 59 -8.27 -4.03 1.26
C TRP A 59 -8.44 -5.00 2.45
N ASP A 60 -9.68 -5.13 2.91
CA ASP A 60 -10.11 -6.14 3.87
C ASP A 60 -10.85 -7.28 3.14
N PRO A 61 -10.22 -8.45 2.99
CA PRO A 61 -10.83 -9.56 2.26
C PRO A 61 -12.01 -10.21 3.00
N ASP A 62 -12.07 -10.10 4.33
CA ASP A 62 -13.14 -10.72 5.13
C ASP A 62 -14.46 -9.98 4.90
N SER A 63 -14.41 -8.65 4.86
CA SER A 63 -15.56 -7.80 4.52
C SER A 63 -15.67 -7.50 3.02
N LYS A 64 -14.71 -7.97 2.21
CA LYS A 64 -14.59 -7.69 0.76
C LYS A 64 -14.71 -6.20 0.44
N SER A 65 -14.07 -5.37 1.26
CA SER A 65 -14.24 -3.92 1.21
C SER A 65 -12.90 -3.17 1.28
N LEU A 66 -12.89 -1.97 0.70
CA LEU A 66 -11.78 -1.02 0.81
C LEU A 66 -12.09 -0.04 1.94
N LYS A 67 -11.19 0.04 2.91
CA LYS A 67 -11.28 0.96 4.04
C LYS A 67 -10.27 2.07 3.87
N TYR A 68 -10.65 3.30 4.16
CA TYR A 68 -9.72 4.41 4.18
C TYR A 68 -9.08 4.56 5.55
N VAL A 69 -7.76 4.72 5.58
CA VAL A 69 -6.94 4.89 6.80
C VAL A 69 -6.09 6.13 6.65
N ILE A 70 -6.18 7.03 7.63
CA ILE A 70 -5.35 8.25 7.66
C ILE A 70 -3.88 7.87 7.91
N ASP A 71 -2.95 8.57 7.24
CA ASP A 71 -1.50 8.35 7.30
C ASP A 71 -0.96 8.10 8.73
N LYS A 72 -1.41 8.89 9.72
CA LYS A 72 -0.96 8.73 11.12
C LYS A 72 -1.10 7.31 11.66
N ASN A 73 -2.11 6.55 11.23
CA ASN A 73 -2.36 5.19 11.72
C ASN A 73 -1.49 4.16 10.99
N ILE A 74 -1.33 4.30 9.67
CA ILE A 74 -0.44 3.42 8.91
C ILE A 74 1.02 3.65 9.34
N GLY A 75 1.41 4.91 9.59
CA GLY A 75 2.72 5.26 10.12
C GLY A 75 3.02 4.53 11.42
N LYS A 76 2.09 4.49 12.38
CA LYS A 76 2.28 3.72 13.62
C LYS A 76 2.49 2.22 13.37
N LEU A 77 1.82 1.66 12.36
CA LEU A 77 1.87 0.24 12.04
C LEU A 77 3.19 -0.17 11.38
N ILE A 78 3.65 0.58 10.36
CA ILE A 78 4.76 0.15 9.49
C ILE A 78 6.06 0.96 9.64
N ARG A 79 6.03 2.17 10.24
CA ARG A 79 7.25 2.99 10.47
C ARG A 79 8.35 2.25 11.26
N PRO A 80 8.04 1.42 12.27
CA PRO A 80 9.08 0.68 13.01
C PRO A 80 9.77 -0.43 12.21
N ILE A 81 9.29 -0.76 11.01
CA ILE A 81 9.83 -1.90 10.25
C ILE A 81 10.98 -1.44 9.36
N THR A 82 12.19 -1.71 9.84
CA THR A 82 13.45 -1.36 9.19
C THR A 82 14.33 -2.58 8.97
N LYS A 83 15.23 -2.50 7.98
CA LYS A 83 16.27 -3.49 7.73
C LYS A 83 17.57 -2.79 7.39
N ALA A 84 18.66 -3.19 8.04
CA ALA A 84 20.00 -2.76 7.66
C ALA A 84 20.67 -3.87 6.83
N PHE A 85 21.33 -3.47 5.76
CA PHE A 85 22.23 -4.30 4.97
C PHE A 85 23.65 -3.82 5.18
N TYR A 86 24.57 -4.77 5.31
CA TYR A 86 25.99 -4.49 5.46
C TYR A 86 26.70 -5.05 4.25
N THR A 87 27.40 -4.20 3.52
CA THR A 87 28.26 -4.59 2.41
C THR A 87 29.71 -4.42 2.86
N GLN A 88 30.49 -5.49 2.74
CA GLN A 88 31.94 -5.45 2.92
C GLN A 88 32.58 -5.28 1.54
N PRO A 89 33.15 -4.10 1.23
CA PRO A 89 34.01 -3.98 0.05
C PRO A 89 35.32 -4.76 0.26
N GLU A 90 35.99 -5.14 -0.83
CA GLU A 90 37.30 -5.82 -0.76
C GLU A 90 38.37 -4.97 -0.06
N GLN A 91 38.23 -3.65 -0.13
CA GLN A 91 39.08 -2.68 0.57
C GLN A 91 38.23 -1.56 1.17
N GLY A 92 38.45 -1.25 2.45
CA GLY A 92 37.79 -0.16 3.17
C GLY A 92 36.74 -0.62 4.19
N PRO A 93 36.12 0.34 4.90
CA PRO A 93 35.16 0.04 5.97
C PRO A 93 33.84 -0.50 5.40
N SER A 94 33.19 -1.40 6.16
CA SER A 94 31.85 -1.89 5.84
C SER A 94 30.87 -0.73 5.67
N GLN A 95 30.09 -0.74 4.59
CA GLN A 95 29.02 0.22 4.37
C GLN A 95 27.71 -0.33 4.92
N LYS A 96 26.93 0.53 5.57
CA LYS A 96 25.61 0.21 6.11
C LYS A 96 24.55 0.95 5.30
N THR A 97 23.61 0.20 4.74
CA THR A 97 22.44 0.75 4.05
C THR A 97 21.19 0.41 4.86
N GLU A 98 20.45 1.44 5.27
CA GLU A 98 19.19 1.26 6.00
C GLU A 98 17.99 1.38 5.05
N PHE A 99 17.10 0.41 5.14
CA PHE A 99 15.80 0.39 4.51
C PHE A 99 14.71 0.60 5.55
N ASN A 100 13.72 1.42 5.20
CA ASN A 100 12.51 1.63 5.99
C ASN A 100 11.28 1.49 5.08
N ILE A 101 10.38 0.56 5.40
CA ILE A 101 9.22 0.27 4.54
C ILE A 101 8.23 1.45 4.48
N TYR A 102 8.09 2.22 5.56
CA TYR A 102 7.21 3.40 5.58
C TYR A 102 7.75 4.49 4.67
N LYS A 103 9.06 4.79 4.75
CA LYS A 103 9.69 5.77 3.86
C LYS A 103 9.51 5.37 2.40
N TRP A 104 9.78 4.11 2.08
CA TRP A 104 9.57 3.59 0.73
C TRP A 104 8.11 3.74 0.29
N PHE A 105 7.16 3.28 1.10
CA PHE A 105 5.75 3.23 0.71
C PHE A 105 5.08 4.61 0.62
N MET A 106 5.43 5.55 1.49
CA MET A 106 4.78 6.86 1.56
C MET A 106 5.46 7.93 0.69
N VAL A 107 6.76 7.78 0.41
CA VAL A 107 7.57 8.82 -0.24
C VAL A 107 8.15 8.36 -1.57
N GLU A 108 8.67 7.13 -1.64
CA GLU A 108 9.40 6.64 -2.82
C GLU A 108 8.49 5.87 -3.80
N ASN A 109 7.38 5.31 -3.33
CA ASN A 109 6.42 4.60 -4.16
C ASN A 109 5.62 5.57 -5.03
N THR A 110 5.74 5.40 -6.34
CA THR A 110 5.07 6.24 -7.36
C THR A 110 3.64 5.81 -7.66
N ASP A 111 3.24 4.60 -7.21
CA ASP A 111 1.90 4.08 -7.40
C ASP A 111 0.96 4.72 -6.36
N VAL A 112 0.29 5.80 -6.78
CA VAL A 112 -0.69 6.54 -5.97
C VAL A 112 -2.05 6.51 -6.65
N CYS A 113 -3.12 6.58 -5.88
CA CYS A 113 -4.45 6.86 -6.40
C CYS A 113 -4.96 8.23 -5.96
N ILE A 114 -5.92 8.73 -6.74
CA ILE A 114 -6.78 9.83 -6.33
C ILE A 114 -8.18 9.25 -6.15
N ALA A 115 -8.79 9.51 -4.99
CA ALA A 115 -10.18 9.19 -4.75
C ALA A 115 -11.03 10.30 -5.36
N THR A 116 -11.95 9.96 -6.28
CA THR A 116 -12.87 10.97 -6.83
C THR A 116 -14.08 11.22 -5.91
N CYS A 117 -14.09 10.60 -4.73
CA CYS A 117 -15.13 10.69 -3.72
C CYS A 117 -14.50 10.97 -2.36
N ASP A 118 -15.20 11.72 -1.52
CA ASP A 118 -14.78 11.96 -0.14
C ASP A 118 -14.93 10.65 0.67
N PRO A 119 -13.83 10.02 1.14
CA PRO A 119 -13.89 8.78 1.89
C PRO A 119 -14.52 8.94 3.28
N HIS A 120 -14.71 10.18 3.75
CA HIS A 120 -15.39 10.49 5.00
C HIS A 120 -16.92 10.62 4.85
N LYS A 121 -17.45 10.62 3.62
CA LYS A 121 -18.90 10.62 3.35
C LYS A 121 -19.44 9.20 3.19
N GLN A 122 -20.76 9.02 3.34
CA GLN A 122 -21.41 7.73 3.11
C GLN A 122 -21.09 7.21 1.70
N GLN A 123 -20.47 6.04 1.64
CA GLN A 123 -19.99 5.41 0.41
C GLN A 123 -21.06 4.57 -0.28
N ILE A 124 -22.15 4.25 0.44
CA ILE A 124 -23.28 3.47 -0.05
C ILE A 124 -24.49 4.40 -0.16
N PHE A 125 -24.94 4.64 -1.38
CA PHE A 125 -26.18 5.37 -1.67
C PHE A 125 -27.29 4.39 -1.99
N ARG A 126 -28.46 4.61 -1.40
CA ARG A 126 -29.68 3.89 -1.77
C ARG A 126 -30.43 4.73 -2.80
N SER A 127 -30.67 4.20 -3.99
CA SER A 127 -31.52 4.87 -4.98
C SER A 127 -32.97 4.93 -4.51
N LEU A 128 -33.78 5.75 -5.19
CA LEU A 128 -35.24 5.77 -5.04
C LEU A 128 -35.89 4.41 -5.33
N THR A 129 -35.21 3.54 -6.08
CA THR A 129 -35.64 2.16 -6.38
C THR A 129 -35.13 1.13 -5.36
N GLY A 130 -34.40 1.56 -4.32
CA GLY A 130 -33.90 0.69 -3.27
C GLY A 130 -32.58 -0.04 -3.59
N GLN A 131 -31.99 0.18 -4.77
CA GLN A 131 -30.68 -0.38 -5.12
C GLN A 131 -29.56 0.36 -4.38
N LEU A 132 -28.56 -0.40 -3.94
CA LEU A 132 -27.38 0.14 -3.25
C LEU A 132 -26.25 0.35 -4.26
N TYR A 133 -25.67 1.55 -4.25
CA TYR A 133 -24.56 1.95 -5.12
C TYR A 133 -23.34 2.33 -4.28
N LEU A 134 -22.18 1.79 -4.65
CA LEU A 134 -20.88 2.22 -4.12
C LEU A 134 -20.40 3.44 -4.93
N ASN A 135 -20.28 4.59 -4.26
CA ASN A 135 -19.76 5.81 -4.87
C ASN A 135 -18.25 5.94 -4.63
N ILE A 136 -17.47 4.96 -5.09
CA ILE A 136 -16.01 5.02 -5.02
C ILE A 136 -15.44 4.70 -6.40
N ILE A 137 -14.90 5.71 -7.06
CA ILE A 137 -13.99 5.53 -8.20
C ILE A 137 -12.59 5.89 -7.71
N MET A 138 -11.71 4.90 -7.68
CA MET A 138 -10.27 5.13 -7.51
C MET A 138 -9.59 5.10 -8.87
N LEU A 139 -8.84 6.15 -9.17
CA LEU A 139 -8.00 6.21 -10.36
C LEU A 139 -6.54 6.02 -9.92
N LEU A 140 -5.94 4.89 -10.31
CA LEU A 140 -4.50 4.70 -10.20
C LEU A 140 -3.79 5.69 -11.14
N GLN A 141 -2.94 6.53 -10.58
CA GLN A 141 -2.01 7.36 -11.33
C GLN A 141 -0.62 6.79 -11.11
N LYS A 142 0.01 6.36 -12.21
CA LYS A 142 1.44 6.07 -12.20
C LYS A 142 2.13 7.39 -12.52
N GLN A 143 2.85 7.96 -11.57
CA GLN A 143 3.72 9.10 -11.87
C GLN A 143 4.72 8.64 -12.93
N MET A 144 4.68 9.23 -14.13
CA MET A 144 5.72 9.04 -15.12
C MET A 144 6.95 9.79 -14.59
N GLU A 145 8.05 9.08 -14.38
CA GLU A 145 9.32 9.66 -13.94
C GLU A 145 9.67 10.87 -14.85
N LYS A 146 10.04 11.99 -14.23
CA LYS A 146 10.65 13.14 -14.92
C LYS A 146 12.14 12.92 -15.08
#